data_AF-A0A2C1K5I5-F1
#
_entry.id   AF-A0A2C1K5I5-F1
#
_cell.length_a   1.000
_cell.length_b   1.000
_cell.length_c   1.000
_cell.angle_alpha   90.00
_cell.angle_beta   90.00
_cell.angle_gamma   90.00
#
_symmetry.space_group_name_H-M   'P 1'
#
loop_
_entity.id
_entity.type
_entity.pdbx_description
1 polymer ?
#
loop_
_entity_poly.entity_id
_entity_poly.type
_entity_poly.pdbx_seq_one_letter_code
_entity_poly.pdbx_strand_id
1 'polypeptide(L)'
;MLNLNLAQQKLVEYYGKNVRESVIFMNQKQVQMLVETDKSYDIVLITDHTNLPIGNVDVLIQQKILKTGDTLEEMTALLTSLHNEIEKGYSQIETKLNDVIKDMKVAIQEGNNLLPLTKDRFNHD
;
A
#
# COMPACT_ATOMS: atom_id res chain seq x y z
N MET A 1 16.05 -9.83 -1.45
CA MET A 1 15.75 -8.39 -1.33
C MET A 1 15.55 -7.87 -2.73
N LEU A 2 14.36 -7.36 -3.00
CA LEU A 2 14.00 -6.86 -4.31
C LEU A 2 14.78 -5.59 -4.62
N ASN A 3 15.33 -5.49 -5.82
CA ASN A 3 15.99 -4.30 -6.34
C ASN A 3 15.52 -4.04 -7.77
N LEU A 4 15.83 -2.84 -8.29
CA LEU A 4 15.37 -2.41 -9.60
C LEU A 4 15.84 -3.34 -10.74
N ASN A 5 17.09 -3.79 -10.71
CA ASN A 5 17.63 -4.68 -11.74
C ASN A 5 16.87 -6.01 -11.80
N LEU A 6 16.58 -6.61 -10.63
CA LEU A 6 15.81 -7.85 -10.54
C LEU A 6 14.35 -7.64 -11.00
N ALA A 7 13.74 -6.52 -10.63
CA ALA A 7 12.40 -6.16 -11.08
C ALA A 7 12.34 -5.98 -12.61
N GLN A 8 13.31 -5.29 -13.20
CA GLN A 8 13.43 -5.12 -14.65
C GLN A 8 13.65 -6.45 -15.37
N GLN A 9 14.47 -7.35 -14.81
CA GLN A 9 14.63 -8.71 -15.35
C GLN A 9 13.29 -9.45 -15.37
N LYS A 10 12.50 -9.37 -14.29
CA LYS A 10 11.16 -9.97 -14.24
C LYS A 10 10.18 -9.36 -15.23
N LEU A 11 10.24 -8.04 -15.45
CA LEU A 11 9.45 -7.40 -16.51
C LEU A 11 9.83 -7.93 -17.89
N VAL A 12 11.13 -8.07 -18.17
CA VAL A 12 11.61 -8.60 -19.46
C VAL A 12 11.24 -10.07 -19.65
N GLU A 13 11.27 -10.88 -18.59
CA GLU A 13 10.79 -12.27 -18.62
C GLU A 13 9.29 -12.34 -18.95
N TYR A 14 8.49 -11.41 -18.42
CA TYR A 14 7.03 -11.40 -18.58
C TYR A 14 6.58 -10.81 -19.93
N TYR A 15 7.09 -9.63 -20.29
CA TYR A 15 6.66 -8.86 -21.46
C TYR A 15 7.54 -9.07 -22.70
N GLY A 16 8.74 -9.64 -22.53
CA GLY A 16 9.77 -9.68 -23.56
C GLY A 16 10.65 -8.43 -23.57
N LYS A 17 11.46 -8.29 -24.62
CA LYS A 17 12.38 -7.15 -24.79
C LYS A 17 11.62 -5.90 -25.24
N ASN A 18 12.15 -4.72 -24.93
CA ASN A 18 11.66 -3.38 -25.34
C ASN A 18 10.40 -2.86 -24.62
N VAL A 19 10.24 -3.16 -23.34
CA VAL A 19 9.31 -2.41 -22.49
C VAL A 19 9.93 -1.08 -22.06
N ARG A 20 9.11 -0.03 -21.98
CA ARG A 20 9.49 1.21 -21.28
C ARG A 20 8.81 1.22 -19.93
N GLU A 21 9.58 1.45 -18.88
CA GLU A 21 9.06 1.43 -17.53
C GLU A 21 9.43 2.67 -16.72
N SER A 22 8.58 3.01 -15.76
CA SER A 22 8.83 4.04 -14.76
C SER A 22 8.47 3.52 -13.38
N VAL A 23 9.33 3.76 -12.39
CA VAL A 23 9.09 3.35 -11.00
C VAL A 23 8.07 4.30 -10.38
N ILE A 24 6.96 3.75 -9.89
CA ILE A 24 5.98 4.48 -9.09
C ILE A 24 6.38 4.43 -7.62
N PHE A 25 6.72 3.23 -7.14
CA PHE A 25 7.06 2.97 -5.75
C PHE A 25 8.05 1.81 -5.64
N MET A 26 8.97 1.86 -4.67
CA MET A 26 9.87 0.74 -4.36
C MET A 26 10.19 0.69 -2.87
N ASN A 27 10.20 -0.53 -2.32
CA ASN A 27 10.84 -0.84 -1.05
C ASN A 27 11.60 -2.19 -1.16
N GLN A 28 12.08 -2.71 -0.03
CA GLN A 28 12.88 -3.94 0.02
C GLN A 28 12.13 -5.22 -0.42
N LYS A 29 10.81 -5.17 -0.49
CA LYS A 29 9.92 -6.31 -0.74
C LYS A 29 9.01 -6.14 -1.94
N GLN A 30 8.75 -4.92 -2.40
CA GLN A 30 7.88 -4.68 -3.54
C GLN A 30 8.39 -3.53 -4.42
N VAL A 31 8.17 -3.67 -5.72
CA VAL A 31 8.37 -2.62 -6.73
C VAL A 31 7.08 -2.49 -7.51
N GLN A 32 6.56 -1.27 -7.60
CA GLN A 32 5.40 -0.95 -8.44
C GLN A 32 5.88 -0.08 -9.60
N MET A 33 5.53 -0.45 -10.83
CA MET A 33 6.01 0.20 -12.05
C MET A 33 4.85 0.47 -13.00
N LEU A 34 4.91 1.60 -13.69
CA LEU A 34 4.16 1.84 -14.90
C LEU A 34 4.95 1.24 -16.06
N VAL A 35 4.35 0.32 -16.81
CA VAL A 35 4.96 -0.33 -17.97
C VAL A 35 4.18 0.07 -19.21
N GLU A 36 4.88 0.70 -20.15
CA GLU A 36 4.37 1.00 -21.47
C GLU A 36 4.78 -0.11 -22.44
N THR A 37 3.78 -0.67 -23.12
CA THR A 37 3.94 -1.58 -24.25
C THR A 37 3.37 -0.95 -25.52
N ASP A 38 3.52 -1.61 -26.67
CA ASP A 38 2.89 -1.17 -27.92
C ASP A 38 1.36 -1.16 -27.85
N LYS A 39 0.76 -1.98 -26.97
CA LYS A 39 -0.69 -2.20 -26.90
C LYS A 39 -1.34 -1.62 -25.66
N SER A 40 -0.58 -1.30 -24.62
CA SER A 40 -1.15 -0.94 -23.32
C SER A 40 -0.21 -0.13 -22.43
N TYR A 41 -0.80 0.51 -21.43
CA TYR A 41 -0.14 0.98 -20.23
C TYR A 41 -0.59 0.10 -19.06
N ASP A 42 0.38 -0.53 -18.38
CA ASP A 42 0.11 -1.50 -17.32
C ASP A 42 0.71 -0.98 -16.00
N ILE A 43 -0.04 -1.09 -14.89
CA ILE A 43 0.51 -0.94 -13.54
C ILE A 43 0.87 -2.34 -13.05
N VAL A 44 2.16 -2.56 -12.84
CA VAL A 44 2.72 -3.87 -12.48
C VAL A 44 3.28 -3.81 -11.07
N LEU A 45 2.91 -4.78 -10.25
CA LEU A 45 3.45 -5.01 -8.92
C LEU A 45 4.36 -6.24 -8.95
N ILE A 46 5.60 -6.06 -8.52
CA ILE A 46 6.59 -7.13 -8.39
C ILE A 46 6.87 -7.31 -6.90
N THR A 47 6.71 -8.52 -6.37
CA THR A 47 6.83 -8.80 -4.93
C THR A 47 7.84 -9.90 -4.65
N ASP A 48 8.76 -9.66 -3.71
CA ASP A 48 9.74 -10.62 -3.20
C ASP A 48 9.14 -11.42 -2.05
N HIS A 49 8.89 -12.70 -2.32
CA HIS A 49 8.48 -13.71 -1.35
C HIS A 49 9.63 -14.65 -0.97
N THR A 50 10.91 -14.29 -1.18
CA THR A 50 12.05 -15.18 -0.94
C THR A 50 12.23 -15.57 0.52
N ASN A 51 11.53 -14.91 1.45
CA ASN A 51 11.51 -15.28 2.86
C ASN A 51 10.49 -16.42 3.16
N LEU A 52 9.73 -16.89 2.16
CA LEU A 52 8.72 -17.94 2.29
C LEU A 52 9.27 -19.30 1.83
N PRO A 53 8.66 -20.43 2.28
CA PRO A 53 9.16 -21.78 2.00
C PRO A 53 9.29 -22.14 0.51
N ILE A 54 8.54 -21.44 -0.35
CA ILE A 54 8.47 -21.67 -1.80
C ILE A 54 9.19 -20.53 -2.57
N GLY A 55 10.02 -19.76 -1.86
CA GLY A 55 10.63 -18.48 -2.25
C GLY A 55 10.64 -18.16 -3.74
N ASN A 56 9.91 -17.11 -4.13
CA ASN A 56 9.93 -16.60 -5.49
C ASN A 56 9.70 -15.07 -5.54
N VAL A 57 9.97 -14.48 -6.69
CA VAL A 57 9.53 -13.13 -7.05
C VAL A 57 8.37 -13.24 -8.01
N ASP A 58 7.22 -12.68 -7.64
CA ASP A 58 6.00 -12.74 -8.43
C ASP A 58 5.73 -11.42 -9.14
N VAL A 59 5.17 -11.50 -10.34
CA VAL A 59 4.76 -10.36 -11.17
C VAL A 59 3.24 -10.36 -11.30
N LEU A 60 2.61 -9.28 -10.87
CA LEU A 60 1.16 -9.10 -10.93
C LEU A 60 0.83 -7.83 -11.73
N ILE A 61 -0.05 -7.97 -12.73
CA ILE A 61 -0.66 -6.81 -13.38
C ILE A 61 -1.83 -6.35 -12.51
N GLN A 62 -1.66 -5.23 -11.81
CA GLN A 62 -2.74 -4.64 -11.02
C GLN A 62 -3.73 -3.92 -11.93
N GLN A 63 -3.23 -3.30 -12.99
CA GLN A 63 -4.06 -2.62 -13.96
C GLN A 63 -3.48 -2.74 -15.37
N LYS A 64 -4.37 -2.84 -16.35
CA LYS A 64 -4.05 -2.72 -17.78
C LYS A 64 -5.00 -1.73 -18.44
N ILE A 65 -4.45 -0.81 -19.21
CA ILE A 65 -5.18 0.17 -20.04
C ILE A 65 -4.77 -0.06 -21.47
N LEU A 66 -5.71 -0.36 -22.36
CA LEU A 66 -5.37 -0.62 -23.75
C LEU A 66 -5.22 0.71 -24.50
N LYS A 67 -4.23 0.76 -25.40
CA LYS A 67 -4.02 1.89 -26.32
C LYS A 67 -5.03 1.82 -27.48
N THR A 68 -6.32 1.82 -27.18
CA THR A 68 -7.42 1.84 -28.15
C THR A 68 -7.82 3.28 -28.48
N GLY A 69 -8.73 3.47 -29.44
CA GLY A 69 -9.28 4.81 -29.75
C GLY A 69 -9.90 5.52 -28.54
N ASP A 70 -10.28 4.78 -27.50
CA ASP A 70 -10.95 5.27 -26.29
C ASP A 70 -10.02 5.29 -25.05
N THR A 71 -8.70 5.25 -25.25
CA THR A 71 -7.69 5.23 -24.17
C THR A 71 -7.93 6.32 -23.10
N LEU A 72 -8.41 7.50 -23.50
CA LEU A 72 -8.67 8.62 -22.59
C LEU A 72 -9.84 8.32 -21.62
N GLU A 73 -10.86 7.62 -22.08
CA GLU A 73 -11.99 7.18 -21.26
C GLU A 73 -11.58 6.09 -20.29
N GLU A 74 -10.80 5.10 -20.76
CA GLU A 74 -10.23 4.05 -19.91
C GLU A 74 -9.33 4.62 -18.80
N MET A 75 -8.48 5.60 -19.13
CA MET A 75 -7.66 6.31 -18.15
C MET A 75 -8.50 7.11 -17.15
N THR A 76 -9.58 7.75 -17.60
CA THR A 76 -10.49 8.52 -16.73
C THR A 76 -11.23 7.61 -15.75
N ALA A 77 -11.72 6.46 -16.21
CA ALA A 77 -12.34 5.45 -15.38
C ALA A 77 -11.36 4.92 -14.32
N LEU A 78 -10.10 4.70 -14.71
CA LEU A 78 -9.06 4.29 -13.77
C LEU A 78 -8.80 5.34 -12.68
N LEU A 79 -8.56 6.58 -13.09
CA LEU A 79 -8.26 7.67 -12.15
C LEU A 79 -9.42 7.85 -11.15
N THR A 80 -10.65 7.69 -11.63
CA THR A 80 -11.84 7.73 -10.77
C THR A 80 -11.85 6.56 -9.77
N SER A 81 -11.53 5.35 -10.21
CA SER A 81 -11.43 4.18 -9.33
C SER A 81 -10.35 4.36 -8.26
N LEU A 82 -9.16 4.79 -8.66
CA LEU A 82 -8.04 5.04 -7.74
C LEU A 82 -8.38 6.15 -6.74
N HIS A 83 -9.00 7.23 -7.19
CA HIS A 83 -9.44 8.31 -6.30
C HIS A 83 -10.40 7.79 -5.22
N ASN A 84 -11.41 7.01 -5.62
CA ASN A 84 -12.37 6.43 -4.68
C ASN A 84 -11.71 5.46 -3.68
N GLU A 85 -10.72 4.67 -4.11
CA GLU A 85 -9.97 3.80 -3.21
C GLU A 85 -9.12 4.58 -2.21
N ILE A 86 -8.48 5.65 -2.66
CA ILE A 86 -7.71 6.56 -1.80
C ILE A 86 -8.63 7.18 -0.74
N GLU A 87 -9.79 7.72 -1.14
CA GLU A 87 -10.76 8.30 -0.19
C GLU A 87 -11.23 7.29 0.84
N LYS A 88 -11.53 6.05 0.43
CA LYS A 88 -11.89 4.95 1.35
C LYS A 88 -10.75 4.64 2.33
N GLY A 89 -9.51 4.55 1.83
CA GLY A 89 -8.34 4.30 2.66
C GLY A 89 -8.12 5.39 3.70
N TYR A 90 -8.23 6.67 3.29
CA TYR A 90 -8.17 7.81 4.21
C TYR A 90 -9.24 7.73 5.29
N SER A 91 -10.49 7.48 4.92
CA SER A 91 -11.61 7.35 5.87
C SER A 91 -11.38 6.22 6.90
N GLN A 92 -10.82 5.08 6.46
CA GLN A 92 -10.48 3.98 7.36
C GLN A 92 -9.35 4.34 8.34
N ILE A 93 -8.32 5.05 7.88
CA ILE A 93 -7.22 5.51 8.74
C ILE A 93 -7.75 6.52 9.77
N GLU A 94 -8.57 7.48 9.34
CA GLU A 94 -9.20 8.45 10.23
C GLU A 94 -10.05 7.79 11.31
N THR A 95 -10.84 6.78 10.93
CA THR A 95 -11.66 6.01 11.87
C THR A 95 -10.78 5.33 12.93
N LYS A 96 -9.71 4.63 12.52
CA LYS A 96 -8.78 3.98 13.44
C LYS A 96 -8.06 4.97 14.36
N LEU A 97 -7.67 6.14 13.84
CA LEU A 97 -7.06 7.20 14.65
C LEU A 97 -8.03 7.71 15.71
N ASN A 98 -9.30 7.92 15.35
CA ASN A 98 -10.33 8.35 16.29
C ASN A 98 -10.59 7.31 17.38
N ASP A 99 -10.59 6.02 17.03
CA ASP A 99 -10.70 4.93 18.01
C ASP A 99 -9.52 4.92 18.98
N VAL A 100 -8.28 5.04 18.47
CA VAL A 100 -7.08 5.14 19.33
C VAL A 100 -7.14 6.35 20.26
N ILE A 101 -7.56 7.52 19.77
CA ILE A 101 -7.71 8.73 20.59
C ILE A 101 -8.77 8.52 21.68
N LYS A 102 -9.87 7.85 21.36
CA LYS A 102 -10.94 7.52 22.31
C LYS A 102 -10.44 6.60 23.40
N ASP A 103 -9.74 5.52 23.04
CA ASP A 103 -9.18 4.55 24.00
C ASP A 103 -8.16 5.23 24.93
N MET A 104 -7.31 6.11 24.38
CA MET A 104 -6.38 6.91 25.18
C MET A 104 -7.11 7.82 26.18
N LYS A 105 -8.21 8.48 25.78
CA LYS A 105 -9.00 9.32 26.69
C LYS A 105 -9.62 8.51 27.83
N VAL A 106 -10.14 7.32 27.52
CA VAL A 106 -10.68 6.40 28.54
C VAL A 106 -9.59 5.99 29.52
N ALA A 107 -8.43 5.53 29.02
CA ALA A 107 -7.31 5.13 29.86
C ALA A 107 -6.80 6.27 30.76
N ILE A 108 -6.75 7.51 30.25
CA ILE A 108 -6.38 8.69 31.04
C ILE A 108 -7.43 8.98 32.13
N GLN A 109 -8.72 8.88 31.81
CA GLN A 109 -9.79 9.04 32.81
C GLN A 109 -9.74 7.97 33.90
N GLU A 110 -9.54 6.70 33.53
CA GLU A 110 -9.38 5.60 34.47
C GLU A 110 -8.15 5.80 35.36
N GLY A 111 -7.00 6.17 34.79
CA GLY A 111 -5.79 6.49 35.54
C GLY A 111 -5.99 7.67 36.51
N ASN A 112 -6.66 8.73 36.07
CA ASN A 112 -6.98 9.88 36.90
C ASN A 112 -7.96 9.56 38.04
N ASN A 113 -8.85 8.59 37.85
CA ASN A 113 -9.77 8.13 38.90
C ASN A 113 -9.09 7.21 39.94
N LEU A 114 -8.02 6.49 39.56
CA LEU A 114 -7.27 5.61 40.45
C LEU A 114 -6.25 6.36 41.33
N LEU A 115 -5.66 7.45 40.83
CA LEU A 115 -4.67 8.26 41.56
C LEU A 115 -5.15 8.84 42.91
N PRO A 116 -6.35 9.43 43.05
CA PRO A 116 -6.83 9.94 44.34
C PRO A 116 -7.11 8.82 45.36
N LEU A 117 -7.63 7.67 44.92
CA LEU A 117 -7.92 6.52 45.80
C LEU A 117 -6.66 5.89 46.42
N THR A 118 -5.51 6.02 45.75
CA THR A 118 -4.23 5.54 46.30
C THR A 118 -3.64 6.52 47.32
N LYS A 119 -3.79 7.84 47.13
CA LYS A 119 -3.30 8.84 48.10
C LYS A 119 -3.98 8.74 49.47
N ASP A 120 -5.28 8.46 49.51
CA ASP A 120 -6.00 8.30 50.77
C ASP A 120 -5.62 7.02 51.53
N ARG A 121 -5.08 6.00 50.83
CA ARG A 121 -4.61 4.76 51.45
C ARG A 121 -3.20 4.84 52.04
N PHE A 122 -2.39 5.83 51.65
CA PHE A 122 -1.01 6.00 52.15
C PHE A 122 -0.86 7.09 53.23
N ASN A 123 -1.94 7.78 53.62
CA ASN A 123 -1.92 8.83 54.65
C ASN A 123 -2.47 8.36 56.02
N HIS A 124 -2.66 7.06 56.21
CA HIS A 124 -3.12 6.46 57.47
C HIS A 124 -2.14 5.39 57.98
N ASP A 125 -0.87 5.77 58.13
CA ASP A 125 0.11 5.10 59.00
C ASP A 125 0.88 6.15 59.82
#